data_AF-A0A3N5R1I3-F1
#
_entry.id   AF-A0A3N5R1I3-F1
#
_cell.length_a   1.000
_cell.length_b   1.000
_cell.length_c   1.000
_cell.angle_alpha   90.00
_cell.angle_beta   90.00
_cell.angle_gamma   90.00
#
_symmetry.space_group_name_H-M   'P 1'
#
loop_
_entity.id
_entity.type
_entity.pdbx_description
1 polymer ?
#
loop_
_entity_poly.entity_id
_entity_poly.type
_entity_poly.pdbx_seq_one_letter_code
_entity_poly.pdbx_strand_id
1 'polypeptide(L)'
;MGMLPFFTYINRGESMTYPVRSAAHAIEIAKGEIGYVEKPENLTKYGEFTKANGLPWCGSFCNWVLAQAGVKVHSVVSTANGAHKFKEIGRWHEVPAIGDLAFMDFPHDGVDRISHIGIVVAINGKVVTCIEGNTSGTGDQRNGGMVMVKQRTIGREVVGFGRPKYVPYKGEFPTVEVQAPKKAAKPAKEKKWSK
;
A
#
# COMPACT_ATOMS: atom_id res chain seq x y z
N MET A 1 -27.90 -23.90 -17.77
CA MET A 1 -26.56 -23.74 -17.20
C MET A 1 -25.62 -23.20 -18.27
N GLY A 2 -25.34 -21.90 -18.27
CA GLY A 2 -24.34 -21.29 -19.16
C GLY A 2 -23.08 -21.00 -18.36
N MET A 3 -21.98 -21.70 -18.66
CA MET A 3 -20.68 -21.45 -18.04
C MET A 3 -19.99 -20.34 -18.83
N LEU A 4 -19.83 -19.16 -18.22
CA LEU A 4 -19.09 -18.04 -18.78
C LEU A 4 -17.59 -18.40 -18.87
N PRO A 5 -16.89 -18.00 -19.95
CA PRO A 5 -15.46 -18.24 -20.05
C PRO A 5 -14.69 -17.28 -19.13
N PHE A 6 -13.81 -17.82 -18.31
CA PHE A 6 -12.77 -17.06 -17.61
C PHE A 6 -11.84 -16.45 -18.67
N PHE A 7 -11.98 -15.16 -18.94
CA PHE A 7 -10.98 -14.41 -19.67
C PHE A 7 -9.75 -14.23 -18.79
N THR A 8 -8.76 -15.13 -18.93
CA THR A 8 -7.39 -14.86 -18.51
C THR A 8 -6.72 -14.09 -19.63
N TYR A 9 -6.70 -12.77 -19.53
CA TYR A 9 -5.87 -11.94 -20.41
C TYR A 9 -4.43 -12.00 -19.87
N ILE A 10 -3.73 -13.10 -20.13
CA ILE A 10 -2.28 -13.17 -19.99
C ILE A 10 -1.67 -12.64 -21.29
N ASN A 11 -1.28 -11.37 -21.30
CA ASN A 11 -0.41 -10.86 -22.34
C ASN A 11 0.96 -11.56 -22.19
N ARG A 12 1.26 -12.46 -23.14
CA ARG A 12 2.60 -13.01 -23.41
C ARG A 12 3.50 -11.87 -23.88
N GLY A 13 4.66 -11.68 -23.25
CA GLY A 13 5.72 -10.88 -23.87
C GLY A 13 6.92 -10.52 -23.00
N GLU A 14 6.77 -10.42 -21.68
CA GLU A 14 7.88 -10.10 -20.78
C GLU A 14 8.03 -11.22 -19.75
N SER A 15 9.26 -11.69 -19.56
CA SER A 15 9.56 -12.69 -18.53
C SER A 15 9.04 -12.19 -17.19
N MET A 16 8.16 -12.93 -16.52
CA MET A 16 7.86 -12.63 -15.12
C MET A 16 9.17 -12.75 -14.35
N THR A 17 9.70 -11.60 -13.94
CA THR A 17 10.99 -11.39 -13.27
C THR A 17 11.00 -12.07 -11.90
N TYR A 18 9.83 -12.20 -11.27
CA TYR A 18 9.65 -12.79 -9.94
C TYR A 18 8.64 -13.95 -9.90
N PRO A 19 8.83 -14.95 -9.01
CA PRO A 19 7.86 -16.03 -8.87
C PRO A 19 6.48 -15.54 -8.44
N VAL A 20 5.42 -16.07 -9.06
CA VAL A 20 4.04 -15.82 -8.61
C VAL A 20 3.91 -16.20 -7.15
N ARG A 21 3.11 -15.44 -6.40
CA ARG A 21 2.88 -15.60 -4.97
C ARG A 21 4.09 -15.25 -4.09
N SER A 22 5.17 -14.71 -4.64
CA SER A 22 6.30 -14.19 -3.85
C SER A 22 6.05 -12.76 -3.38
N ALA A 23 6.76 -12.35 -2.34
CA ALA A 23 6.76 -10.96 -1.89
C ALA A 23 7.36 -10.02 -2.94
N ALA A 24 8.40 -10.47 -3.67
CA ALA A 24 9.03 -9.68 -4.72
C ALA A 24 8.05 -9.34 -5.86
N HIS A 25 7.25 -10.32 -6.31
CA HIS A 25 6.21 -10.08 -7.32
C HIS A 25 5.12 -9.12 -6.82
N ALA A 26 4.68 -9.24 -5.57
CA ALA A 26 3.73 -8.29 -4.98
C ALA A 26 4.29 -6.86 -4.93
N ILE A 27 5.57 -6.71 -4.62
CA ILE A 27 6.24 -5.41 -4.58
C ILE A 27 6.40 -4.82 -5.99
N GLU A 28 6.70 -5.65 -7.00
CA GLU A 28 6.73 -5.22 -8.40
C GLU A 28 5.39 -4.65 -8.85
N ILE A 29 4.30 -5.34 -8.53
CA ILE A 29 2.93 -4.87 -8.82
C ILE A 29 2.64 -3.56 -8.07
N ALA A 30 2.93 -3.48 -6.77
CA ALA A 30 2.73 -2.25 -6.00
C ALA A 30 3.52 -1.07 -6.56
N LYS A 31 4.76 -1.31 -7.01
CA LYS A 31 5.62 -0.29 -7.62
C LYS A 31 5.02 0.28 -8.89
N GLY A 32 4.37 -0.55 -9.71
CA GLY A 32 3.67 -0.11 -10.92
C GLY A 32 2.49 0.83 -10.66
N GLU A 33 1.98 0.88 -9.44
CA GLU A 33 0.86 1.75 -9.06
C GLU A 33 1.29 3.09 -8.45
N ILE A 34 2.58 3.31 -8.22
CA ILE A 34 3.07 4.58 -7.64
C ILE A 34 2.65 5.76 -8.53
N GLY A 35 2.02 6.76 -7.93
CA GLY A 35 1.49 7.92 -8.63
C GLY A 35 0.05 7.79 -9.10
N TYR A 36 -0.60 6.63 -8.93
CA TYR A 36 -2.04 6.51 -9.11
C TYR A 36 -2.78 7.50 -8.19
N VAL A 37 -3.75 8.21 -8.75
CA VAL A 37 -4.63 9.16 -8.05
C VAL A 37 -6.06 8.69 -8.20
N GLU A 38 -6.83 8.73 -7.12
CA GLU A 38 -8.24 8.41 -7.15
C GLU A 38 -9.05 9.36 -8.05
N LYS A 39 -10.22 8.91 -8.48
CA LYS A 39 -11.28 9.86 -8.82
C LYS A 39 -11.83 10.41 -7.50
N PRO A 40 -12.29 11.69 -7.47
CA PRO A 40 -12.81 12.29 -6.25
C PRO A 40 -13.81 11.39 -5.52
N GLU A 41 -13.85 11.53 -4.20
CA GLU A 41 -14.70 10.73 -3.30
C GLU A 41 -14.21 9.28 -3.13
N ASN A 42 -12.89 9.04 -3.08
CA ASN A 42 -12.32 7.71 -2.84
C ASN A 42 -12.72 6.65 -3.89
N LEU A 43 -12.99 7.07 -5.13
CA LEU A 43 -13.38 6.17 -6.20
C LEU A 43 -12.15 5.60 -6.92
N THR A 44 -11.90 4.30 -6.77
CA THR A 44 -10.71 3.61 -7.28
C THR A 44 -10.98 2.20 -7.80
N LYS A 45 -10.13 1.71 -8.70
CA LYS A 45 -10.16 0.30 -9.15
C LYS A 45 -9.97 -0.70 -7.99
N TYR A 46 -9.29 -0.28 -6.91
CA TYR A 46 -9.06 -1.11 -5.73
C TYR A 46 -10.32 -1.24 -4.87
N GLY A 47 -11.03 -0.11 -4.68
CA GLY A 47 -12.32 -0.07 -4.02
C GLY A 47 -13.34 -0.93 -4.75
N GLU A 48 -13.41 -0.82 -6.08
CA GLU A 48 -14.28 -1.67 -6.92
C GLU A 48 -13.95 -3.16 -6.75
N PHE A 49 -12.67 -3.53 -6.85
CA PHE A 49 -12.20 -4.92 -6.69
C PHE A 49 -12.62 -5.52 -5.33
N THR A 50 -12.54 -4.72 -4.27
CA THR A 50 -12.88 -5.14 -2.90
C THR A 50 -14.35 -4.94 -2.53
N LYS A 51 -15.18 -4.42 -3.45
CA LYS A 51 -16.58 -4.02 -3.20
C LYS A 51 -16.73 -2.99 -2.08
N ALA A 52 -15.73 -2.13 -1.93
CA ALA A 52 -15.63 -1.07 -0.92
C ALA A 52 -15.32 0.30 -1.57
N ASN A 53 -15.77 0.50 -2.82
CA ASN A 53 -15.52 1.74 -3.56
C ASN A 53 -16.16 2.94 -2.87
N GLY A 54 -15.48 4.09 -2.87
CA GLY A 54 -15.92 5.29 -2.15
C GLY A 54 -15.55 5.32 -0.66
N LEU A 55 -14.87 4.29 -0.15
CA LEU A 55 -14.32 4.25 1.20
C LEU A 55 -12.80 4.46 1.19
N PRO A 56 -12.18 4.85 2.33
CA PRO A 56 -10.72 4.90 2.42
C PRO A 56 -10.09 3.58 1.97
N TRP A 57 -9.16 3.64 1.01
CA TRP A 57 -8.82 2.49 0.18
C TRP A 57 -7.39 1.95 0.38
N CYS A 58 -6.69 2.34 1.45
CA CYS A 58 -5.34 1.81 1.76
C CYS A 58 -5.32 0.28 1.90
N GLY A 59 -6.30 -0.28 2.61
CA GLY A 59 -6.49 -1.73 2.72
C GLY A 59 -6.94 -2.39 1.42
N SER A 60 -7.84 -1.74 0.68
CA SER A 60 -8.26 -2.20 -0.65
C SER A 60 -7.10 -2.29 -1.63
N PHE A 61 -6.20 -1.31 -1.62
CA PHE A 61 -4.96 -1.33 -2.40
C PHE A 61 -4.10 -2.54 -2.05
N CYS A 62 -3.83 -2.78 -0.76
CA CYS A 62 -3.03 -3.93 -0.32
C CYS A 62 -3.67 -5.26 -0.73
N ASN A 63 -4.99 -5.42 -0.56
CA ASN A 63 -5.69 -6.63 -1.01
C ASN A 63 -5.62 -6.82 -2.53
N TRP A 64 -5.77 -5.74 -3.31
CA TRP A 64 -5.67 -5.79 -4.77
C TRP A 64 -4.27 -6.22 -5.21
N VAL A 65 -3.21 -5.60 -4.68
CA VAL A 65 -1.82 -5.97 -5.00
C VAL A 65 -1.56 -7.45 -4.71
N LEU A 66 -1.93 -7.92 -3.52
CA LEU A 66 -1.72 -9.31 -3.13
C LEU A 66 -2.52 -10.27 -4.03
N ALA A 67 -3.74 -9.90 -4.41
CA ALA A 67 -4.55 -10.70 -5.33
C ALA A 67 -3.91 -10.78 -6.73
N GLN A 68 -3.44 -9.66 -7.29
CA GLN A 68 -2.72 -9.65 -8.57
C GLN A 68 -1.45 -10.49 -8.51
N ALA A 69 -0.76 -10.49 -7.37
CA ALA A 69 0.43 -11.33 -7.14
C ALA A 69 0.10 -12.82 -6.94
N GLY A 70 -1.17 -13.20 -6.86
CA GLY A 70 -1.62 -14.57 -6.54
C GLY A 70 -1.49 -14.94 -5.05
N VAL A 71 -1.20 -13.98 -4.18
CA VAL A 71 -1.03 -14.17 -2.74
C VAL A 71 -2.38 -14.12 -2.05
N LYS A 72 -2.77 -15.25 -1.44
CA LYS A 72 -4.01 -15.33 -0.65
C LYS A 72 -3.80 -14.70 0.73
N VAL A 73 -4.72 -13.83 1.11
CA VAL A 73 -4.79 -13.18 2.42
C VAL A 73 -6.27 -12.92 2.76
N HIS A 74 -6.61 -12.80 4.04
CA HIS A 74 -7.90 -12.27 4.46
C HIS A 74 -8.05 -10.79 4.10
N SER A 75 -9.26 -10.26 4.21
CA SER A 75 -9.50 -8.84 3.96
C SER A 75 -8.74 -7.98 4.99
N VAL A 76 -8.05 -6.96 4.49
CA VAL A 76 -7.42 -5.89 5.26
C VAL A 76 -8.03 -4.52 4.95
N VAL A 77 -9.18 -4.49 4.23
CA VAL A 77 -9.94 -3.26 3.93
C VAL A 77 -10.29 -2.52 5.22
N SER A 78 -10.82 -3.23 6.22
CA SER A 78 -10.82 -2.76 7.60
C SER A 78 -9.45 -3.10 8.21
N THR A 79 -8.57 -2.11 8.29
CA THR A 79 -7.19 -2.30 8.73
C THR A 79 -7.09 -2.85 10.15
N ALA A 80 -7.91 -2.35 11.08
CA ALA A 80 -7.98 -2.87 12.45
C ALA A 80 -8.41 -4.35 12.50
N ASN A 81 -9.45 -4.73 11.75
CA ASN A 81 -9.89 -6.13 11.68
C ASN A 81 -8.85 -7.03 10.99
N GLY A 82 -8.19 -6.51 9.95
CA GLY A 82 -7.09 -7.18 9.26
C GLY A 82 -5.93 -7.48 10.19
N ALA A 83 -5.51 -6.50 11.00
CA ALA A 83 -4.49 -6.65 12.02
C ALA A 83 -4.88 -7.68 13.10
N HIS A 84 -6.11 -7.59 13.62
CA HIS A 84 -6.64 -8.56 14.58
C HIS A 84 -6.58 -9.98 14.01
N LYS A 85 -7.00 -10.18 12.76
CA LYS A 85 -6.97 -11.50 12.13
C LYS A 85 -5.54 -12.02 11.93
N PHE A 86 -4.56 -11.16 11.61
CA PHE A 86 -3.15 -11.56 11.59
C PHE A 86 -2.66 -12.03 12.96
N LYS A 87 -3.07 -11.37 14.05
CA LYS A 87 -2.76 -11.79 15.42
C LYS A 87 -3.39 -13.15 15.73
N GLU A 88 -4.67 -13.31 15.41
CA GLU A 88 -5.44 -14.55 15.61
C GLU A 88 -4.80 -15.76 14.91
N ILE A 89 -4.31 -15.59 13.68
CA ILE A 89 -3.70 -16.69 12.91
C ILE A 89 -2.19 -16.86 13.16
N GLY A 90 -1.62 -16.15 14.15
CA GLY A 90 -0.21 -16.27 14.52
C GLY A 90 0.77 -15.71 13.49
N ARG A 91 0.36 -14.69 12.72
CA ARG A 91 1.17 -14.08 11.64
C ARG A 91 1.29 -12.57 11.76
N TRP A 92 1.09 -12.09 12.97
CA TRP A 92 1.46 -10.76 13.41
C TRP A 92 2.91 -10.78 13.90
N HIS A 93 3.68 -9.76 13.55
CA HIS A 93 5.09 -9.63 13.91
C HIS A 93 5.39 -8.20 14.37
N GLU A 94 6.38 -8.07 15.26
CA GLU A 94 6.94 -6.78 15.69
C GLU A 94 8.20 -6.41 14.90
N VAL A 95 8.90 -7.41 14.36
CA VAL A 95 10.09 -7.23 13.52
C VAL A 95 9.68 -7.30 12.04
N PRO A 96 9.97 -6.26 11.24
CA PRO A 96 9.58 -6.21 9.84
C PRO A 96 10.34 -7.22 8.98
N ALA A 97 9.70 -7.67 7.92
CA ALA A 97 10.32 -8.27 6.74
C ALA A 97 9.83 -7.58 5.47
N ILE A 98 10.64 -7.61 4.41
CA ILE A 98 10.24 -7.10 3.10
C ILE A 98 9.02 -7.91 2.60
N GLY A 99 7.99 -7.21 2.14
CA GLY A 99 6.70 -7.77 1.76
C GLY A 99 5.66 -7.79 2.88
N ASP A 100 6.03 -7.52 4.14
CA ASP A 100 5.03 -7.41 5.20
C ASP A 100 4.05 -6.25 4.94
N LEU A 101 2.84 -6.39 5.48
CA LEU A 101 1.89 -5.29 5.58
C LEU A 101 2.14 -4.55 6.89
N ALA A 102 2.67 -3.33 6.81
CA ALA A 102 2.87 -2.44 7.95
C ALA A 102 1.53 -1.79 8.31
N PHE A 103 1.01 -2.08 9.51
CA PHE A 103 -0.19 -1.44 10.03
C PHE A 103 0.18 -0.23 10.86
N MET A 104 -0.58 0.85 10.71
CA MET A 104 -0.24 2.15 11.26
C MET A 104 -1.39 2.75 12.06
N ASP A 105 -0.99 3.45 13.11
CA ASP A 105 -1.82 4.28 13.96
C ASP A 105 -1.17 5.67 13.98
N PHE A 106 -1.84 6.66 13.41
CA PHE A 106 -1.27 7.99 13.29
C PHE A 106 -1.70 8.86 14.48
N PRO A 107 -0.77 9.30 15.33
CA PRO A 107 -1.12 10.13 16.47
C PRO A 107 -1.78 11.44 16.00
N HIS A 108 -2.82 11.86 16.73
CA HIS A 108 -3.55 13.11 16.48
C HIS A 108 -4.30 13.18 15.13
N ASP A 109 -4.57 12.04 14.47
CA ASP A 109 -5.40 11.99 13.26
C ASP A 109 -6.92 11.98 13.57
N GLY A 110 -7.30 12.01 14.86
CA GLY A 110 -8.68 11.95 15.34
C GLY A 110 -9.26 10.52 15.46
N VAL A 111 -8.44 9.49 15.27
CA VAL A 111 -8.80 8.07 15.41
C VAL A 111 -7.73 7.35 16.23
N ASP A 112 -8.04 7.00 17.48
CA ASP A 112 -7.12 6.29 18.38
C ASP A 112 -7.16 4.77 18.15
N ARG A 113 -6.86 4.35 16.93
CA ARG A 113 -6.71 2.94 16.52
C ARG A 113 -5.99 2.86 15.17
N ILE A 114 -5.53 1.65 14.83
CA ILE A 114 -5.04 1.32 13.47
C ILE A 114 -5.98 1.91 12.40
N SER A 115 -5.46 2.88 11.65
CA SER A 115 -6.20 3.66 10.66
C SER A 115 -5.60 3.56 9.25
N HIS A 116 -4.40 2.98 9.11
CA HIS A 116 -3.72 2.90 7.82
C HIS A 116 -2.85 1.63 7.68
N ILE A 117 -2.47 1.32 6.43
CA ILE A 117 -1.68 0.14 6.07
C ILE A 117 -0.85 0.41 4.81
N GLY A 118 0.35 -0.17 4.74
CA GLY A 118 1.22 -0.13 3.57
C GLY A 118 2.03 -1.41 3.38
N ILE A 119 2.59 -1.61 2.20
CA ILE A 119 3.45 -2.76 1.88
C ILE A 119 4.91 -2.37 2.10
N VAL A 120 5.62 -3.08 2.97
CA VAL A 120 7.05 -2.85 3.25
C VAL A 120 7.90 -3.26 2.05
N VAL A 121 8.70 -2.34 1.52
CA VAL A 121 9.59 -2.55 0.37
C VAL A 121 11.07 -2.39 0.71
N ALA A 122 11.40 -1.70 1.82
CA ALA A 122 12.75 -1.64 2.35
C ALA A 122 12.74 -1.43 3.86
N ILE A 123 13.83 -1.83 4.52
CA ILE A 123 14.00 -1.72 5.98
C ILE A 123 15.37 -1.08 6.25
N ASN A 124 15.38 -0.02 7.06
CA ASN A 124 16.58 0.64 7.54
C ASN A 124 16.46 0.91 9.04
N GLY A 125 16.93 -0.05 9.85
CA GLY A 125 16.81 0.00 11.31
C GLY A 125 15.34 0.10 11.75
N LYS A 126 14.97 1.20 12.43
CA LYS A 126 13.60 1.47 12.88
C LYS A 126 12.72 2.16 11.83
N VAL A 127 13.22 2.38 10.62
CA VAL A 127 12.46 3.01 9.54
C VAL A 127 12.17 1.96 8.48
N VAL A 128 10.90 1.83 8.11
CA VAL A 128 10.47 1.05 6.94
C VAL A 128 10.09 1.99 5.81
N THR A 129 10.47 1.62 4.59
CA THR A 129 9.92 2.23 3.38
C THR A 129 8.73 1.38 2.95
N CYS A 130 7.59 2.03 2.73
CA CYS A 130 6.35 1.40 2.31
C CYS A 130 5.87 1.97 0.98
N ILE A 131 5.18 1.15 0.19
CA ILE A 131 4.25 1.63 -0.83
C ILE A 131 2.85 1.62 -0.21
N GLU A 132 2.23 2.78 -0.16
CA GLU A 132 0.96 3.02 0.52
C GLU A 132 -0.07 3.55 -0.49
N GLY A 133 -1.28 3.00 -0.45
CA GLY A 133 -2.45 3.57 -1.14
C GLY A 133 -3.21 4.51 -0.22
N ASN A 134 -3.96 5.44 -0.80
CA ASN A 134 -4.73 6.46 -0.09
C ASN A 134 -3.92 7.33 0.88
N THR A 135 -2.71 7.72 0.47
CA THR A 135 -1.87 8.65 1.23
C THR A 135 -1.57 9.90 0.41
N SER A 136 -0.83 10.84 0.99
CA SER A 136 -0.47 12.12 0.36
C SER A 136 1.00 12.50 0.59
N GLY A 137 1.52 13.37 -0.27
CA GLY A 137 2.84 13.97 -0.08
C GLY A 137 2.88 14.87 1.14
N THR A 138 1.86 15.74 1.25
CA THR A 138 1.59 16.62 2.40
C THR A 138 0.10 16.60 2.69
N GLY A 139 -0.29 16.73 3.97
CA GLY A 139 -1.69 16.69 4.38
C GLY A 139 -2.09 15.31 4.91
N ASP A 140 -3.33 14.91 4.66
CA ASP A 140 -3.93 13.70 5.23
C ASP A 140 -3.15 12.44 4.81
N GLN A 141 -2.57 11.75 5.79
CA GLN A 141 -1.76 10.55 5.58
C GLN A 141 -2.58 9.26 5.55
N ARG A 142 -3.83 9.29 6.02
CA ARG A 142 -4.76 8.14 6.06
C ARG A 142 -5.80 8.16 4.94
N ASN A 143 -6.04 9.34 4.34
CA ASN A 143 -7.01 9.55 3.28
C ASN A 143 -6.54 10.61 2.27
N GLY A 144 -5.33 10.43 1.74
CA GLY A 144 -4.67 11.40 0.86
C GLY A 144 -4.91 11.21 -0.64
N GLY A 145 -5.62 10.16 -1.05
CA GLY A 145 -6.09 9.96 -2.43
C GLY A 145 -5.04 9.52 -3.46
N MET A 146 -3.82 9.16 -3.04
CA MET A 146 -2.76 8.72 -3.95
C MET A 146 -2.03 7.45 -3.50
N VAL A 147 -1.42 6.74 -4.45
CA VAL A 147 -0.39 5.73 -4.15
C VAL A 147 0.98 6.40 -4.12
N MET A 148 1.70 6.28 -3.00
CA MET A 148 3.04 6.89 -2.84
C MET A 148 4.01 5.98 -2.07
N VAL A 149 5.30 6.28 -2.24
CA VAL A 149 6.37 5.73 -1.40
C VAL A 149 6.51 6.59 -0.14
N LYS A 150 6.51 5.96 1.03
CA LYS A 150 6.59 6.65 2.33
C LYS A 150 7.59 5.97 3.25
N GLN A 151 8.24 6.77 4.07
CA GLN A 151 9.07 6.27 5.18
C GLN A 151 8.29 6.41 6.48
N ARG A 152 8.24 5.33 7.26
CA ARG A 152 7.48 5.25 8.51
C ARG A 152 8.35 4.70 9.63
N THR A 153 8.20 5.23 10.84
CA THR A 153 9.01 4.82 11.99
C THR A 153 8.27 3.78 12.84
N ILE A 154 8.95 2.68 13.14
CA ILE A 154 8.46 1.60 14.01
C ILE A 154 8.33 2.13 15.44
N GLY A 155 7.16 1.91 16.03
CA GLY A 155 6.82 2.38 17.37
C GLY A 155 6.40 3.85 17.43
N ARG A 156 6.32 4.56 16.29
CA ARG A 156 5.76 5.91 16.20
C ARG A 156 4.51 5.94 15.35
N GLU A 157 4.61 5.54 14.08
CA GLU A 157 3.45 5.36 13.21
C GLU A 157 3.12 3.89 13.01
N VAL A 158 4.14 3.04 12.86
CA VAL A 158 3.94 1.60 12.61
C VAL A 158 3.81 0.89 13.95
N VAL A 159 2.68 0.23 14.15
CA VAL A 159 2.35 -0.52 15.38
C VAL A 159 2.59 -2.03 15.25
N GLY A 160 2.82 -2.50 14.02
CA GLY A 160 3.28 -3.87 13.77
C GLY A 160 2.98 -4.33 12.35
N PHE A 161 3.21 -5.62 12.10
CA PHE A 161 3.31 -6.18 10.76
C PHE A 161 2.45 -7.42 10.61
N GLY A 162 1.58 -7.45 9.60
CA GLY A 162 0.94 -8.68 9.14
C GLY A 162 1.76 -9.29 8.01
N ARG A 163 2.11 -10.57 8.12
CA ARG A 163 2.93 -11.26 7.11
C ARG A 163 2.08 -12.20 6.27
N PRO A 164 1.77 -11.92 4.99
CA PRO A 164 1.09 -12.87 4.09
C PRO A 164 1.94 -14.10 3.77
N LYS A 165 1.31 -15.18 3.27
CA LYS A 165 1.99 -16.47 3.06
C LYS A 165 2.57 -16.49 1.66
N TYR A 166 3.81 -16.03 1.56
CA TYR A 166 4.52 -15.98 0.29
C TYR A 166 5.19 -17.30 -0.07
N VAL A 167 5.33 -17.54 -1.38
CA VAL A 167 6.33 -18.46 -1.89
C VAL A 167 7.72 -17.87 -1.60
N PRO A 168 8.64 -18.63 -0.98
CA PRO A 168 9.98 -18.14 -0.70
C PRO A 168 10.71 -17.72 -1.98
N TYR A 169 11.41 -16.60 -1.91
CA TYR A 169 12.28 -16.09 -2.96
C TYR A 169 13.58 -15.62 -2.32
N LYS A 170 14.72 -16.03 -2.87
CA LYS A 170 16.05 -15.76 -2.33
C LYS A 170 16.85 -14.74 -3.13
N GLY A 171 16.29 -14.22 -4.22
CA GLY A 171 16.94 -13.20 -5.04
C GLY A 171 16.72 -11.80 -4.50
N GLU A 172 17.14 -10.81 -5.28
CA GLU A 172 17.00 -9.40 -4.95
C GLU A 172 15.56 -8.92 -5.14
N PHE A 173 15.08 -8.09 -4.23
CA PHE A 173 13.76 -7.49 -4.31
C PHE A 173 13.76 -6.29 -5.27
N PRO A 174 12.59 -5.90 -5.83
CA PRO A 174 12.50 -4.71 -6.67
C PRO A 174 12.99 -3.46 -5.92
N THR A 175 13.93 -2.73 -6.51
CA THR A 175 14.38 -1.45 -5.96
C THR A 175 13.27 -0.41 -6.06
N VAL A 176 12.97 0.27 -4.95
CA VAL A 176 11.99 1.36 -4.89
C VAL A 176 12.70 2.62 -4.40
N GLU A 177 12.72 3.64 -5.24
CA GLU A 177 13.29 4.94 -4.87
C GLU A 177 12.33 5.71 -3.97
N VAL A 178 12.83 6.21 -2.84
CA VAL A 178 12.10 7.15 -2.01
C VAL A 178 12.16 8.50 -2.71
N GLN A 179 11.07 8.90 -3.36
CA GLN A 179 10.98 10.26 -3.90
C GLN A 179 11.04 11.24 -2.72
N ALA A 180 12.10 12.04 -2.66
CA ALA A 180 12.17 13.14 -1.70
C ALA A 180 10.98 14.08 -1.93
N PRO A 181 10.34 14.62 -0.87
CA PRO A 181 9.27 15.59 -1.06
C PRO A 181 9.83 16.77 -1.87
N LYS A 182 9.26 17.03 -3.06
CA LYS A 182 9.54 18.28 -3.78
C LYS A 182 9.22 19.41 -2.81
N LYS A 183 10.23 20.22 -2.43
CA LYS A 183 10.02 21.47 -1.70
C LYS A 183 8.88 22.22 -2.39
N ALA A 184 7.82 22.54 -1.65
CA ALA A 184 6.74 23.37 -2.14
C ALA A 184 7.34 24.59 -2.84
N ALA A 185 6.95 24.83 -4.10
CA ALA A 185 7.34 26.04 -4.80
C ALA A 185 6.86 27.23 -3.97
N LYS A 186 7.78 28.16 -3.67
CA LYS A 186 7.43 29.43 -3.01
C LYS A 186 6.28 30.08 -3.78
N PRO A 187 5.25 30.63 -3.12
CA PRO A 187 4.19 31.32 -3.83
C PRO A 187 4.80 32.43 -4.67
N ALA A 188 4.45 32.46 -5.96
CA ALA A 188 4.82 33.55 -6.84
C ALA A 188 4.25 34.85 -6.25
N LYS A 189 5.11 35.85 -6.06
CA LYS A 189 4.70 37.17 -5.57
C LYS A 189 3.64 37.73 -6.53
N GLU A 190 2.43 37.98 -6.02
CA GLU A 190 1.40 38.73 -6.71
C GLU A 190 1.96 40.09 -7.14
N LYS A 191 1.87 40.39 -8.44
CA LYS A 191 2.11 41.74 -8.94
C LYS A 191 0.92 42.60 -8.53
N LYS A 192 1.12 43.49 -7.56
CA LYS A 192 0.21 44.60 -7.27
C LYS A 192 0.09 45.47 -8.52
N TRP A 193 -1.12 45.60 -9.06
CA TRP A 193 -1.45 46.63 -10.03
C TRP A 193 -1.71 47.94 -9.26
N SER A 194 -0.89 48.97 -9.48
CA SER A 194 -1.20 50.31 -9.00
C SER A 194 -2.19 50.98 -9.96
N LYS A 195 -3.10 51.77 -9.37
CA LYS A 195 -4.12 52.61 -10.03
C LYS A 195 -3.58 53.44 -11.19
#